data_AF-A0A4Q2DP55-F1
#
_entry.id   AF-A0A4Q2DP55-F1
#
_cell.length_a   1.000
_cell.length_b   1.000
_cell.length_c   1.000
_cell.angle_alpha   90.00
_cell.angle_beta   90.00
_cell.angle_gamma   90.00
#
_symmetry.space_group_name_H-M   'P 1'
#
loop_
_entity.id
_entity.type
_entity.pdbx_description
1 polymer ?
#
loop_
_entity_poly.entity_id
_entity_poly.type
_entity_poly.pdbx_seq_one_letter_code
_entity_poly.pdbx_strand_id
1 'polypeptide(L)'
;MVRTSESLVRLLSALLLVVPLAKAWVELDEGLIPAIPVPLPVLTLGPPGEFPPYLLDNIISDIAPGAKLEKNETVGSGLYAYQGDRLVASVDPETGEVQVFPNLADIVPTSQGIDPGEAIYSLDLGSSTFPTDDTFVTEVVVGASLVGAAVADADLRTRATDSSNVTTVEPETYLTHGSYERRIDAGGVSYPVCGPGSQANFGVDADGRVHSLAYHWRAASLSGSNITASARPVVASSIKSQLEPIGLEAGWIRVTTVDVCFYDSGAGFIQPVYRFVGTTHSNSTATASEPVKVSGYVPIGSGSPEVIPSAYVTSTDAPPTDGAAPTKRSVLDYFNARSLRPRAPLPEVTVGRYVVRNDARPFLQSAINTWKNLRGSKLVNFVNSQYYWGNDNMYISRKDRYVNSVNVAYTEGHGNWHLFTTEENCCDVVRMENVPDDGYGPAADGSLAYWMIHACEPIPTPLDYELAGDETPTQSALAPWRHIFRGGLHAVLSYRTQMYIQDTVPERSATLMAQGVPVISAWLKAANTDSIYRPRTTYASGHYSNDNPFGRAAVVFQCGHESDRIWQLGNAGRGRCLRMIWYDNA
;
A
#
# COMPACT_ATOMS: atom_id res chain seq x y z
N MET A 1 80.18 -1.80 -1.70
CA MET A 1 79.99 -1.38 -3.10
C MET A 1 79.08 -2.39 -3.77
N VAL A 2 78.22 -1.91 -4.67
CA VAL A 2 77.20 -2.63 -5.47
C VAL A 2 75.80 -2.76 -4.82
N ARG A 3 74.94 -1.86 -5.30
CA ARG A 3 73.47 -1.87 -5.30
C ARG A 3 72.93 -3.08 -6.07
N THR A 4 71.73 -3.55 -5.73
CA THR A 4 70.56 -3.63 -6.66
C THR A 4 69.32 -4.17 -5.94
N SER A 5 68.15 -3.71 -6.39
CA SER A 5 66.85 -4.43 -6.37
C SER A 5 65.89 -4.28 -5.17
N GLU A 6 65.40 -3.07 -4.90
CA GLU A 6 64.09 -2.93 -4.18
C GLU A 6 63.11 -1.91 -4.81
N SER A 7 63.53 -1.13 -5.81
CA SER A 7 62.70 -0.02 -6.32
C SER A 7 61.80 -0.36 -7.52
N LEU A 8 61.83 -1.59 -8.05
CA LEU A 8 60.99 -1.97 -9.20
C LEU A 8 59.70 -2.71 -8.82
N VAL A 9 59.62 -3.31 -7.62
CA VAL A 9 58.42 -4.06 -7.18
C VAL A 9 57.36 -3.12 -6.59
N ARG A 10 57.74 -1.92 -6.12
CA ARG A 10 56.79 -0.93 -5.58
C ARG A 10 56.13 -0.05 -6.64
N LEU A 11 56.62 -0.01 -7.87
CA LEU A 11 56.00 0.77 -8.95
C LEU A 11 54.97 0.00 -9.78
N LEU A 12 54.95 -1.34 -9.70
CA LEU A 12 53.96 -2.18 -10.39
C LEU A 12 52.69 -2.47 -9.56
N SER A 13 52.70 -2.21 -8.25
CA SER A 13 51.49 -2.29 -7.42
C SER A 13 50.62 -1.03 -7.44
N ALA A 14 51.04 0.01 -8.18
CA ALA A 14 50.32 1.29 -8.30
C ALA A 14 49.52 1.43 -9.62
N LEU A 15 49.55 0.43 -10.51
CA LEU A 15 48.88 0.45 -11.81
C LEU A 15 47.79 -0.63 -11.99
N LEU A 16 47.30 -1.19 -10.89
CA LEU A 16 46.09 -2.03 -10.82
C LEU A 16 44.99 -1.34 -9.99
N LEU A 17 44.93 0.00 -10.04
CA LEU A 17 43.66 0.73 -9.95
C LEU A 17 42.91 0.47 -11.26
N VAL A 18 42.48 -0.78 -11.46
CA VAL A 18 41.24 -1.02 -12.18
C VAL A 18 40.20 -0.39 -11.27
N VAL A 19 39.95 0.91 -11.49
CA VAL A 19 38.66 1.49 -11.16
C VAL A 19 37.69 0.50 -11.79
N PRO A 20 36.92 -0.28 -11.02
CA PRO A 20 35.80 -0.95 -11.64
C PRO A 20 35.05 0.21 -12.26
N LEU A 21 34.94 0.24 -13.59
CA LEU A 21 33.98 1.11 -14.28
C LEU A 21 32.73 0.96 -13.45
N ALA A 22 32.42 1.99 -12.64
CA ALA A 22 31.30 1.94 -11.75
C ALA A 22 30.13 1.80 -12.70
N LYS A 23 29.66 0.57 -12.86
CA LYS A 23 28.49 0.27 -13.65
C LYS A 23 27.43 1.11 -12.98
N ALA A 24 27.06 2.21 -13.63
CA ALA A 24 26.10 3.14 -13.07
C ALA A 24 24.87 2.31 -12.75
N TRP A 25 24.54 2.13 -11.46
CA TRP A 25 23.44 1.28 -11.02
C TRP A 25 22.08 1.80 -11.49
N VAL A 26 22.06 2.92 -12.22
CA VAL A 26 20.89 3.59 -12.76
C VAL A 26 21.09 3.84 -14.26
N GLU A 27 20.27 3.19 -15.06
CA GLU A 27 20.06 3.49 -16.49
C GLU A 27 18.93 4.49 -16.63
N LEU A 28 19.24 5.67 -17.19
CA LEU A 28 18.27 6.72 -17.48
C LEU A 28 18.63 7.34 -18.82
N ASP A 29 17.71 7.20 -19.78
CA ASP A 29 17.72 7.96 -21.02
C ASP A 29 17.20 9.38 -20.74
N GLU A 30 18.05 10.39 -20.97
CA GLU A 30 17.68 11.80 -20.81
C GLU A 30 16.56 12.23 -21.77
N GLY A 31 16.34 11.49 -22.86
CA GLY A 31 15.23 11.68 -23.78
C GLY A 31 13.87 11.49 -23.13
N LEU A 32 13.78 10.69 -22.05
CA LEU A 32 12.56 10.50 -21.28
C LEU A 32 12.14 11.76 -20.51
N ILE A 33 13.06 12.68 -20.23
CA ILE A 33 12.78 13.89 -19.45
C ILE A 33 12.06 14.92 -20.34
N PRO A 34 10.79 15.26 -20.08
CA PRO A 34 10.05 16.20 -20.91
C PRO A 34 10.73 17.57 -20.95
N ALA A 35 10.80 18.19 -22.14
CA ALA A 35 11.29 19.57 -22.25
C ALA A 35 10.13 20.54 -21.95
N ILE A 36 10.37 21.51 -21.07
CA ILE A 36 9.34 22.44 -20.62
C ILE A 36 9.79 23.85 -21.04
N PRO A 37 9.25 24.40 -22.14
CA PRO A 37 9.79 25.61 -22.76
C PRO A 37 9.37 26.89 -22.04
N VAL A 38 8.43 26.81 -21.11
CA VAL A 38 7.89 27.95 -20.36
C VAL A 38 8.10 27.77 -18.86
N PRO A 39 8.29 28.86 -18.09
CA PRO A 39 8.22 28.79 -16.64
C PRO A 39 6.85 28.28 -16.18
N LEU A 40 6.83 27.40 -15.19
CA LEU A 40 5.59 26.87 -14.60
C LEU A 40 5.25 27.61 -13.29
N PRO A 41 3.97 27.90 -13.02
CA PRO A 41 3.57 28.64 -11.83
C PRO A 41 3.79 27.85 -10.53
N VAL A 42 3.77 28.55 -9.41
CA VAL A 42 3.65 27.98 -8.07
C VAL A 42 2.37 28.51 -7.44
N LEU A 43 1.62 27.65 -6.76
CA LEU A 43 0.40 28.04 -6.06
C LEU A 43 0.60 27.96 -4.55
N THR A 44 0.00 28.89 -3.82
CA THR A 44 -0.10 28.88 -2.35
C THR A 44 -1.42 28.25 -1.94
N LEU A 45 -1.38 27.40 -0.91
CA LEU A 45 -2.56 26.79 -0.32
C LEU A 45 -3.21 27.72 0.73
N GLY A 46 -4.50 27.98 0.56
CA GLY A 46 -5.35 28.67 1.51
C GLY A 46 -5.82 27.76 2.66
N PRO A 47 -6.85 28.17 3.41
CA PRO A 47 -7.48 27.34 4.43
C PRO A 47 -8.03 26.02 3.87
N PRO A 48 -8.20 24.99 4.72
CA PRO A 48 -8.96 23.79 4.36
C PRO A 48 -10.36 24.11 3.88
N GLY A 49 -10.79 23.42 2.82
CA GLY A 49 -12.17 23.37 2.40
C GLY A 49 -12.98 22.53 3.40
N GLU A 50 -14.24 22.90 3.60
CA GLU A 50 -15.12 22.25 4.57
C GLU A 50 -16.07 21.28 3.86
N PHE A 51 -16.01 20.01 4.26
CA PHE A 51 -17.01 19.03 3.83
C PHE A 51 -18.34 19.33 4.54
N PRO A 52 -19.50 19.33 3.84
CA PRO A 52 -20.73 19.85 4.43
C PRO A 52 -21.20 18.93 5.57
N PRO A 53 -21.36 19.45 6.81
CA PRO A 53 -21.65 18.60 7.97
C PRO A 53 -22.92 17.75 7.80
N TYR A 54 -23.96 18.31 7.17
CA TYR A 54 -25.21 17.59 6.93
C TYR A 54 -25.04 16.40 5.97
N LEU A 55 -24.19 16.52 4.94
CA LEU A 55 -23.88 15.39 4.05
C LEU A 55 -23.05 14.34 4.78
N LEU A 56 -22.07 14.79 5.58
CA LEU A 56 -21.25 13.87 6.38
C LEU A 56 -22.10 13.09 7.39
N ASP A 57 -23.01 13.76 8.09
CA ASP A 57 -23.93 13.13 9.04
C ASP A 57 -24.87 12.14 8.35
N ASN A 58 -25.35 12.45 7.14
CA ASN A 58 -26.15 11.52 6.32
C ASN A 58 -25.34 10.27 5.94
N ILE A 59 -24.13 10.45 5.40
CA ILE A 59 -23.22 9.35 5.04
C ILE A 59 -22.93 8.46 6.27
N ILE A 60 -22.62 9.06 7.42
CA ILE A 60 -22.36 8.32 8.67
C ILE A 60 -23.61 7.56 9.12
N SER A 61 -24.79 8.19 9.03
CA SER A 61 -26.06 7.57 9.45
C SER A 61 -26.45 6.39 8.57
N ASP A 62 -26.17 6.46 7.26
CA ASP A 62 -26.43 5.37 6.31
C ASP A 62 -25.51 4.16 6.58
N ILE A 63 -24.25 4.40 6.95
CA ILE A 63 -23.26 3.33 7.22
C ILE A 63 -23.40 2.75 8.64
N ALA A 64 -23.76 3.59 9.61
CA ALA A 64 -23.82 3.22 11.02
C ALA A 64 -24.90 4.03 11.74
N PRO A 65 -26.17 3.58 11.70
CA PRO A 65 -27.27 4.28 12.35
C PRO A 65 -26.98 4.58 13.82
N GLY A 66 -27.01 5.86 14.18
CA GLY A 66 -26.76 6.35 15.54
C GLY A 66 -25.31 6.69 15.89
N ALA A 67 -24.34 6.41 15.02
CA ALA A 67 -22.98 6.93 15.17
C ALA A 67 -22.98 8.45 14.97
N LYS A 68 -22.18 9.17 15.77
CA LYS A 68 -22.06 10.63 15.72
C LYS A 68 -20.60 11.06 15.85
N LEU A 69 -20.24 12.14 15.18
CA LEU A 69 -18.92 12.75 15.32
C LEU A 69 -18.77 13.42 16.67
N GLU A 70 -17.85 12.91 17.48
CA GLU A 70 -17.56 13.41 18.81
C GLU A 70 -16.05 13.54 19.03
N LYS A 71 -15.64 14.45 19.92
CA LYS A 71 -14.22 14.53 20.32
C LYS A 71 -13.83 13.27 21.09
N ASN A 72 -12.70 12.66 20.71
CA ASN A 72 -12.14 11.53 21.44
C ASN A 72 -10.70 11.82 21.85
N GLU A 73 -10.54 12.44 23.03
CA GLU A 73 -9.24 12.80 23.60
C GLU A 73 -8.31 11.60 23.83
N THR A 74 -8.85 10.36 23.84
CA THR A 74 -8.00 9.16 23.92
C THR A 74 -7.29 8.90 22.60
N VAL A 75 -7.94 9.17 21.45
CA VAL A 75 -7.38 8.88 20.13
C VAL A 75 -6.60 10.08 19.58
N GLY A 76 -7.13 11.30 19.73
CA GLY A 76 -6.47 12.52 19.28
C GLY A 76 -7.35 13.77 19.41
N SER A 77 -6.90 14.88 18.83
CA SER A 77 -7.63 16.17 18.83
C SER A 77 -8.83 16.21 17.86
N GLY A 78 -8.91 15.25 16.93
CA GLY A 78 -9.97 15.15 15.92
C GLY A 78 -11.36 14.81 16.46
N LEU A 79 -12.32 14.81 15.54
CA LEU A 79 -13.66 14.27 15.74
C LEU A 79 -13.72 12.86 15.18
N TYR A 80 -14.41 11.96 15.88
CA TYR A 80 -14.51 10.55 15.51
C TYR A 80 -15.93 10.06 15.73
N ALA A 81 -16.42 9.23 14.80
CA ALA A 81 -17.69 8.53 14.94
C ALA A 81 -17.42 7.04 15.07
N TYR A 82 -17.94 6.43 16.14
CA TYR A 82 -17.78 4.99 16.41
C TYR A 82 -19.13 4.28 16.44
N GLN A 83 -19.15 3.03 15.97
CA GLN A 83 -20.24 2.08 16.19
C GLN A 83 -19.70 0.95 17.06
N GLY A 84 -19.97 1.01 18.37
CA GLY A 84 -19.26 0.18 19.33
C GLY A 84 -17.78 0.57 19.39
N ASP A 85 -16.88 -0.35 19.01
CA ASP A 85 -15.44 -0.13 18.92
C ASP A 85 -14.92 -0.05 17.47
N ARG A 86 -15.83 -0.05 16.48
CA ARG A 86 -15.50 0.18 15.07
C ARG A 86 -15.47 1.68 14.76
N LEU A 87 -14.37 2.17 14.21
CA LEU A 87 -14.31 3.54 13.67
C LEU A 87 -15.09 3.60 12.35
N VAL A 88 -16.06 4.52 12.29
CA VAL A 88 -16.92 4.74 11.12
C VAL A 88 -16.43 5.96 10.33
N ALA A 89 -16.08 7.03 11.02
CA ALA A 89 -15.60 8.26 10.40
C ALA A 89 -14.65 9.04 11.31
N SER A 90 -13.77 9.84 10.72
CA SER A 90 -12.91 10.78 11.42
C SER A 90 -12.82 12.10 10.66
N VAL A 91 -12.71 13.19 11.42
CA VAL A 91 -12.45 14.54 10.91
C VAL A 91 -11.28 15.14 11.67
N ASP A 92 -10.24 15.56 10.95
CA ASP A 92 -9.17 16.37 11.50
C ASP A 92 -9.52 17.86 11.32
N PRO A 93 -9.80 18.61 12.40
CA PRO A 93 -10.18 20.01 12.31
C PRO A 93 -9.02 20.94 11.92
N GLU A 94 -7.77 20.50 12.02
CA GLU A 94 -6.61 21.33 11.65
C GLU A 94 -6.35 21.27 10.14
N THR A 95 -6.45 20.08 9.55
CA THR A 95 -6.20 19.85 8.13
C THR A 95 -7.47 19.88 7.28
N GLY A 96 -8.65 19.76 7.90
CA GLY A 96 -9.93 19.57 7.21
C GLY A 96 -10.09 18.18 6.59
N GLU A 97 -9.19 17.24 6.92
CA GLU A 97 -9.27 15.87 6.39
C GLU A 97 -10.50 15.15 6.96
N VAL A 98 -11.27 14.51 6.08
CA VAL A 98 -12.45 13.71 6.39
C VAL A 98 -12.27 12.32 5.82
N GLN A 99 -12.45 11.31 6.67
CA GLN A 99 -12.44 9.92 6.25
C GLN A 99 -13.71 9.22 6.74
N VAL A 100 -14.31 8.41 5.86
CA VAL A 100 -15.43 7.52 6.20
C VAL A 100 -15.13 6.12 5.67
N PHE A 101 -15.34 5.12 6.53
CA PHE A 101 -15.00 3.73 6.28
C PHE A 101 -16.28 2.90 6.11
N PRO A 102 -16.39 2.13 5.01
CA PRO A 102 -17.57 1.32 4.76
C PRO A 102 -17.71 0.19 5.78
N ASN A 103 -18.95 -0.26 6.03
CA ASN A 103 -19.18 -1.57 6.62
C ASN A 103 -19.41 -2.59 5.49
N LEU A 104 -18.36 -3.32 5.10
CA LEU A 104 -18.45 -4.28 3.98
C LEU A 104 -19.47 -5.40 4.22
N ALA A 105 -19.81 -5.70 5.48
CA ALA A 105 -20.84 -6.68 5.83
C ALA A 105 -22.26 -6.25 5.42
N ASP A 106 -22.51 -4.94 5.39
CA ASP A 106 -23.85 -4.38 5.19
C ASP A 106 -24.10 -3.91 3.75
N ILE A 107 -23.06 -3.89 2.91
CA ILE A 107 -23.18 -3.50 1.50
C ILE A 107 -23.69 -4.70 0.70
N VAL A 108 -24.82 -4.50 0.01
CA VAL A 108 -25.37 -5.47 -0.92
C VAL A 108 -24.64 -5.33 -2.26
N PRO A 109 -23.88 -6.36 -2.70
CA PRO A 109 -23.17 -6.27 -3.96
C PRO A 109 -24.13 -6.44 -5.15
N THR A 110 -23.68 -6.05 -6.33
CA THR A 110 -24.44 -6.12 -7.59
C THR A 110 -23.61 -6.69 -8.73
N SER A 111 -24.25 -7.39 -9.66
CA SER A 111 -23.64 -7.81 -10.93
C SER A 111 -23.66 -6.71 -11.99
N GLN A 112 -24.33 -5.59 -11.72
CA GLN A 112 -24.38 -4.44 -12.62
C GLN A 112 -23.22 -3.47 -12.33
N GLY A 113 -22.81 -2.70 -13.34
CA GLY A 113 -21.89 -1.59 -13.12
C GLY A 113 -22.53 -0.52 -12.23
N ILE A 114 -21.73 0.10 -11.37
CA ILE A 114 -22.14 1.22 -10.51
C ILE A 114 -21.56 2.51 -11.13
N ASP A 115 -22.42 3.49 -11.40
CA ASP A 115 -22.00 4.81 -11.84
C ASP A 115 -21.88 5.75 -10.62
N PRO A 116 -20.66 6.14 -10.20
CA PRO A 116 -20.49 7.06 -9.08
C PRO A 116 -20.88 8.51 -9.43
N GLY A 117 -21.09 8.83 -10.71
CA GLY A 117 -21.34 10.19 -11.19
C GLY A 117 -22.57 10.83 -10.56
N GLU A 118 -23.72 10.18 -10.62
CA GLU A 118 -24.99 10.75 -10.09
C GLU A 118 -24.93 11.01 -8.59
N ALA A 119 -24.32 10.11 -7.82
CA ALA A 119 -24.21 10.20 -6.36
C ALA A 119 -23.29 11.35 -5.91
N ILE A 120 -22.27 11.67 -6.70
CA ILE A 120 -21.25 12.67 -6.37
C ILE A 120 -21.62 14.05 -6.94
N TYR A 121 -22.41 14.09 -8.03
CA TYR A 121 -22.79 15.34 -8.71
C TYR A 121 -23.50 16.35 -7.79
N SER A 122 -24.10 15.90 -6.68
CA SER A 122 -24.70 16.80 -5.68
C SER A 122 -23.69 17.67 -4.92
N LEU A 123 -22.38 17.43 -5.07
CA LEU A 123 -21.34 18.29 -4.51
C LEU A 123 -21.04 19.45 -5.46
N ASP A 124 -21.58 20.62 -5.14
CA ASP A 124 -21.42 21.83 -5.95
C ASP A 124 -19.94 22.27 -6.01
N LEU A 125 -19.38 22.38 -7.22
CA LEU A 125 -18.12 23.08 -7.46
C LEU A 125 -18.27 24.58 -7.15
N GLY A 126 -17.28 25.19 -6.51
CA GLY A 126 -17.36 26.58 -6.03
C GLY A 126 -18.07 26.76 -4.69
N SER A 127 -18.43 25.65 -4.02
CA SER A 127 -18.93 25.64 -2.64
C SER A 127 -17.80 25.69 -1.60
N SER A 128 -18.12 25.61 -0.31
CA SER A 128 -17.11 25.48 0.75
C SER A 128 -16.28 24.20 0.66
N THR A 129 -16.81 23.16 0.02
CA THR A 129 -16.15 21.85 -0.17
C THR A 129 -15.15 21.87 -1.30
N PHE A 130 -15.48 22.57 -2.39
CA PHE A 130 -14.57 22.81 -3.50
C PHE A 130 -14.46 24.32 -3.71
N PRO A 131 -13.75 25.02 -2.80
CA PRO A 131 -13.65 26.48 -2.86
C PRO A 131 -13.08 26.92 -4.20
N THR A 132 -13.62 28.03 -4.73
CA THR A 132 -13.12 28.66 -5.95
C THR A 132 -11.63 28.96 -5.81
N ASP A 133 -10.85 28.50 -6.76
CA ASP A 133 -9.41 28.66 -6.76
C ASP A 133 -8.84 28.74 -8.18
N ASP A 134 -7.51 28.89 -8.33
CA ASP A 134 -6.85 29.07 -9.63
C ASP A 134 -6.52 27.72 -10.32
N THR A 135 -7.15 26.63 -9.88
CA THR A 135 -6.98 25.29 -10.45
C THR A 135 -8.24 24.86 -11.20
N PHE A 136 -8.10 23.87 -12.07
CA PHE A 136 -9.22 23.23 -12.73
C PHE A 136 -9.55 21.93 -12.02
N VAL A 137 -10.81 21.79 -11.60
CA VAL A 137 -11.33 20.52 -11.09
C VAL A 137 -11.99 19.80 -12.26
N THR A 138 -11.55 18.57 -12.50
CA THR A 138 -12.15 17.70 -13.53
C THR A 138 -13.58 17.32 -13.16
N GLU A 139 -14.36 16.89 -14.15
CA GLU A 139 -15.57 16.11 -13.88
C GLU A 139 -15.21 14.84 -13.08
N VAL A 140 -16.21 14.23 -12.44
CA VAL A 140 -16.01 13.02 -11.63
C VAL A 140 -15.32 11.95 -12.47
N VAL A 141 -14.09 11.59 -12.09
CA VAL A 141 -13.32 10.52 -12.73
C VAL A 141 -13.72 9.20 -12.09
N VAL A 142 -14.37 8.34 -12.87
CA VAL A 142 -14.72 6.96 -12.44
C VAL A 142 -13.43 6.19 -12.16
N GLY A 143 -13.36 5.58 -10.99
CA GLY A 143 -12.23 4.86 -10.44
C GLY A 143 -12.52 3.40 -10.14
N ALA A 144 -11.61 2.80 -9.38
CA ALA A 144 -11.61 1.37 -9.18
C ALA A 144 -12.92 0.91 -8.52
N SER A 145 -13.37 -0.26 -8.93
CA SER A 145 -14.52 -0.94 -8.35
C SER A 145 -14.04 -1.98 -7.34
N LEU A 146 -14.61 -2.00 -6.15
CA LEU A 146 -14.39 -3.05 -5.17
C LEU A 146 -15.29 -4.23 -5.54
N VAL A 147 -14.68 -5.32 -6.00
CA VAL A 147 -15.35 -6.52 -6.48
C VAL A 147 -15.03 -7.69 -5.55
N GLY A 148 -15.93 -8.66 -5.41
CA GLY A 148 -15.63 -9.85 -4.63
C GLY A 148 -16.33 -11.11 -5.14
N ALA A 149 -15.77 -12.25 -4.73
CA ALA A 149 -16.33 -13.57 -4.96
C ALA A 149 -16.16 -14.42 -3.70
N ALA A 150 -17.15 -15.24 -3.38
CA ALA A 150 -17.11 -16.15 -2.23
C ALA A 150 -17.29 -17.58 -2.69
N VAL A 151 -16.57 -18.52 -2.07
CA VAL A 151 -16.72 -19.94 -2.37
C VAL A 151 -16.80 -20.75 -1.07
N ALA A 152 -17.75 -21.68 -1.03
CA ALA A 152 -17.90 -22.62 0.08
C ALA A 152 -16.92 -23.79 -0.04
N ASP A 153 -16.53 -24.37 1.11
CA ASP A 153 -15.60 -25.51 1.18
C ASP A 153 -16.09 -26.74 0.39
N ALA A 154 -17.41 -26.93 0.27
CA ALA A 154 -17.98 -28.04 -0.51
C ALA A 154 -17.63 -27.95 -2.00
N ASP A 155 -17.76 -26.76 -2.60
CA ASP A 155 -17.52 -26.50 -4.03
C ASP A 155 -16.03 -26.49 -4.36
N LEU A 156 -15.23 -26.27 -3.33
CA LEU A 156 -13.78 -26.28 -3.41
C LEU A 156 -13.23 -27.72 -3.41
N ARG A 157 -13.80 -28.65 -2.62
CA ARG A 157 -13.27 -30.02 -2.43
C ARG A 157 -13.40 -30.95 -3.64
N THR A 158 -14.22 -30.62 -4.63
CA THR A 158 -14.35 -31.34 -5.90
C THR A 158 -13.09 -31.18 -6.75
N ARG A 159 -12.02 -31.87 -6.36
CA ARG A 159 -10.77 -31.96 -7.13
C ARG A 159 -11.03 -32.74 -8.44
N ALA A 160 -10.93 -32.04 -9.57
CA ALA A 160 -10.34 -32.49 -10.84
C ALA A 160 -10.82 -33.80 -11.51
N THR A 161 -11.93 -34.42 -11.10
CA THR A 161 -12.48 -35.59 -11.83
C THR A 161 -13.77 -35.29 -12.56
N ASP A 162 -14.43 -34.17 -12.25
CA ASP A 162 -15.69 -33.76 -12.87
C ASP A 162 -15.67 -32.22 -13.04
N SER A 163 -14.91 -31.74 -14.02
CA SER A 163 -14.79 -30.32 -14.36
C SER A 163 -16.13 -29.69 -14.80
N SER A 164 -17.17 -30.50 -15.02
CA SER A 164 -18.50 -30.04 -15.42
C SER A 164 -19.37 -29.48 -14.29
N ASN A 165 -18.95 -29.53 -13.03
CA ASN A 165 -19.80 -29.16 -11.88
C ASN A 165 -19.22 -28.08 -10.94
N VAL A 166 -18.08 -27.46 -11.27
CA VAL A 166 -17.64 -26.28 -10.50
C VAL A 166 -18.46 -25.09 -10.97
N THR A 167 -19.42 -24.65 -10.17
CA THR A 167 -20.12 -23.39 -10.39
C THR A 167 -19.11 -22.25 -10.30
N THR A 168 -18.80 -21.63 -11.45
CA THR A 168 -18.09 -20.35 -11.49
C THR A 168 -18.93 -19.35 -10.69
N VAL A 169 -18.35 -18.80 -9.64
CA VAL A 169 -19.01 -17.73 -8.88
C VAL A 169 -18.64 -16.45 -9.59
N GLU A 170 -19.63 -15.88 -10.30
CA GLU A 170 -19.48 -14.59 -10.93
C GLU A 170 -19.14 -13.53 -9.87
N PRO A 171 -18.07 -12.75 -10.07
CA PRO A 171 -17.73 -11.67 -9.16
C PRO A 171 -18.84 -10.61 -9.10
N GLU A 172 -19.07 -10.05 -7.91
CA GLU A 172 -20.07 -9.00 -7.69
C GLU A 172 -19.38 -7.71 -7.20
N THR A 173 -19.89 -6.57 -7.65
CA THR A 173 -19.38 -5.24 -7.31
C THR A 173 -20.05 -4.74 -6.03
N TYR A 174 -19.24 -4.41 -5.02
CA TYR A 174 -19.68 -3.80 -3.77
C TYR A 174 -19.73 -2.28 -3.85
N LEU A 175 -18.66 -1.66 -4.38
CA LEU A 175 -18.53 -0.21 -4.47
C LEU A 175 -17.83 0.16 -5.77
N THR A 176 -18.19 1.27 -6.39
CA THR A 176 -17.36 1.93 -7.41
C THR A 176 -16.93 3.29 -6.91
N HIS A 177 -15.65 3.59 -7.05
CA HIS A 177 -15.11 4.84 -6.57
C HIS A 177 -15.21 5.94 -7.63
N GLY A 178 -15.69 7.12 -7.28
CA GLY A 178 -15.52 8.33 -8.07
C GLY A 178 -14.53 9.28 -7.38
N SER A 179 -13.83 10.10 -8.15
CA SER A 179 -12.96 11.14 -7.57
C SER A 179 -12.94 12.42 -8.40
N TYR A 180 -12.76 13.54 -7.70
CA TYR A 180 -12.36 14.80 -8.35
C TYR A 180 -10.84 14.85 -8.44
N GLU A 181 -10.32 15.13 -9.63
CA GLU A 181 -8.90 15.37 -9.85
C GLU A 181 -8.64 16.85 -10.15
N ARG A 182 -7.57 17.37 -9.56
CA ARG A 182 -7.11 18.75 -9.75
C ARG A 182 -6.09 18.81 -10.89
N ARG A 183 -6.21 19.83 -11.73
CA ARG A 183 -5.30 20.13 -12.85
C ARG A 183 -4.90 21.60 -12.87
N ILE A 184 -3.73 21.88 -13.43
CA ILE A 184 -3.19 23.24 -13.57
C ILE A 184 -2.78 23.44 -15.02
N ASP A 185 -3.33 24.48 -15.65
CA ASP A 185 -2.97 24.83 -17.02
C ASP A 185 -1.83 25.83 -17.03
N ALA A 186 -0.75 25.49 -17.74
CA ALA A 186 0.41 26.35 -17.90
C ALA A 186 1.00 26.16 -19.31
N GLY A 187 1.25 27.27 -20.01
CA GLY A 187 1.82 27.21 -21.37
C GLY A 187 0.94 26.50 -22.40
N GLY A 188 -0.37 26.44 -22.19
CA GLY A 188 -1.30 25.71 -23.05
C GLY A 188 -1.31 24.18 -22.84
N VAL A 189 -0.65 23.69 -21.78
CA VAL A 189 -0.65 22.28 -21.38
C VAL A 189 -1.33 22.16 -20.01
N SER A 190 -2.19 21.15 -19.86
CA SER A 190 -2.84 20.84 -18.59
C SER A 190 -2.08 19.76 -17.84
N TYR A 191 -1.59 20.06 -16.65
CA TYR A 191 -0.81 19.16 -15.81
C TYR A 191 -1.64 18.60 -14.65
N PRO A 192 -1.52 17.31 -14.31
CA PRO A 192 -2.18 16.75 -13.15
C PRO A 192 -1.53 17.24 -11.85
N VAL A 193 -2.32 17.35 -10.79
CA VAL A 193 -1.80 17.46 -9.42
C VAL A 193 -1.54 16.06 -8.88
N CYS A 194 -0.38 15.88 -8.25
CA CYS A 194 0.09 14.64 -7.63
C CYS A 194 0.39 14.90 -6.14
N GLY A 195 0.60 13.84 -5.36
CA GLY A 195 0.85 13.96 -3.92
C GLY A 195 -0.42 13.93 -3.06
N PRO A 196 -0.25 13.92 -1.72
CA PRO A 196 -1.34 13.62 -0.79
C PRO A 196 -2.26 14.80 -0.44
N GLY A 197 -1.93 16.05 -0.80
CA GLY A 197 -2.64 17.23 -0.32
C GLY A 197 -4.00 17.52 -0.97
N SER A 198 -4.25 16.99 -2.17
CA SER A 198 -5.51 17.15 -2.91
C SER A 198 -6.20 15.81 -3.07
N GLN A 199 -7.23 15.55 -2.28
CA GLN A 199 -7.97 14.31 -2.27
C GLN A 199 -9.48 14.55 -2.16
N ALA A 200 -10.23 13.95 -3.06
CA ALA A 200 -11.68 13.81 -2.95
C ALA A 200 -12.08 12.50 -3.65
N ASN A 201 -12.32 11.45 -2.87
CA ASN A 201 -12.63 10.12 -3.35
C ASN A 201 -13.83 9.55 -2.58
N PHE A 202 -14.81 9.03 -3.33
CA PHE A 202 -16.10 8.59 -2.84
C PHE A 202 -16.34 7.17 -3.32
N GLY A 203 -16.62 6.22 -2.42
CA GLY A 203 -17.06 4.87 -2.79
C GLY A 203 -18.57 4.81 -2.75
N VAL A 204 -19.18 4.49 -3.89
CA VAL A 204 -20.63 4.50 -4.11
C VAL A 204 -21.14 3.06 -4.30
N ASP A 205 -22.27 2.71 -3.68
CA ASP A 205 -22.91 1.39 -3.84
C ASP A 205 -23.90 1.35 -5.02
N ALA A 206 -24.55 0.20 -5.22
CA ALA A 206 -25.51 -0.01 -6.29
C ALA A 206 -26.77 0.87 -6.21
N ASP A 207 -27.10 1.37 -5.01
CA ASP A 207 -28.24 2.25 -4.77
C ASP A 207 -27.87 3.74 -4.96
N GLY A 208 -26.63 4.05 -5.34
CA GLY A 208 -26.14 5.43 -5.48
C GLY A 208 -25.83 6.10 -4.15
N ARG A 209 -25.64 5.35 -3.06
CA ARG A 209 -25.26 5.88 -1.74
C ARG A 209 -23.76 5.90 -1.57
N VAL A 210 -23.24 6.93 -0.90
CA VAL A 210 -21.82 7.03 -0.57
C VAL A 210 -21.54 6.24 0.72
N HIS A 211 -20.73 5.18 0.62
CA HIS A 211 -20.31 4.33 1.74
C HIS A 211 -18.85 4.52 2.16
N SER A 212 -18.03 5.15 1.32
CA SER A 212 -16.65 5.51 1.67
C SER A 212 -16.32 6.92 1.24
N LEU A 213 -15.57 7.64 2.07
CA LEU A 213 -15.11 9.00 1.79
C LEU A 213 -13.64 9.14 2.18
N ALA A 214 -12.84 9.76 1.32
CA ALA A 214 -11.56 10.34 1.69
C ALA A 214 -11.51 11.73 1.05
N TYR A 215 -11.48 12.76 1.89
CA TYR A 215 -11.52 14.13 1.47
C TYR A 215 -10.47 14.93 2.23
N HIS A 216 -9.65 15.66 1.49
CA HIS A 216 -8.70 16.64 1.99
C HIS A 216 -8.47 17.61 0.84
N TRP A 217 -8.94 18.85 0.99
CA TRP A 217 -8.89 19.82 -0.08
C TRP A 217 -8.61 21.19 0.50
N ARG A 218 -7.74 21.96 -0.16
CA ARG A 218 -7.40 23.33 0.22
C ARG A 218 -7.45 24.19 -1.03
N ALA A 219 -8.06 25.37 -0.95
CA ALA A 219 -8.06 26.31 -2.07
C ALA A 219 -6.61 26.64 -2.49
N ALA A 220 -6.32 26.72 -3.78
CA ALA A 220 -4.99 27.04 -4.29
C ALA A 220 -4.99 28.29 -5.17
N SER A 221 -4.19 29.29 -4.81
CA SER A 221 -4.09 30.54 -5.58
C SER A 221 -2.70 30.73 -6.16
N LEU A 222 -2.60 31.33 -7.35
CA LEU A 222 -1.33 31.69 -7.97
C LEU A 222 -0.52 32.60 -7.05
N SER A 223 0.70 32.15 -6.72
CA SER A 223 1.60 32.90 -5.83
C SER A 223 2.27 34.11 -6.50
N GLY A 224 2.14 34.24 -7.82
CA GLY A 224 2.93 35.16 -8.65
C GLY A 224 4.36 34.69 -8.93
N SER A 225 4.81 33.59 -8.31
CA SER A 225 6.11 32.97 -8.59
C SER A 225 6.01 31.95 -9.71
N ASN A 226 7.07 31.85 -10.52
CA ASN A 226 7.22 30.83 -11.55
C ASN A 226 8.59 30.15 -11.42
N ILE A 227 8.66 28.86 -11.70
CA ILE A 227 9.90 28.08 -11.73
C ILE A 227 10.23 27.76 -13.18
N THR A 228 11.45 28.14 -13.58
CA THR A 228 11.99 27.74 -14.88
C THR A 228 12.56 26.33 -14.78
N ALA A 229 12.19 25.45 -15.70
CA ALA A 229 12.68 24.08 -15.70
C ALA A 229 14.20 24.01 -15.87
N SER A 230 14.85 23.19 -15.05
CA SER A 230 16.26 22.85 -15.19
C SER A 230 16.53 22.11 -16.51
N ALA A 231 17.75 22.25 -17.03
CA ALA A 231 18.18 21.48 -18.20
C ALA A 231 18.13 19.96 -17.91
N ARG A 232 17.80 19.16 -18.92
CA ARG A 232 17.69 17.69 -18.82
C ARG A 232 18.87 17.01 -18.12
N PRO A 233 20.15 17.36 -18.37
CA PRO A 233 21.27 16.71 -17.70
C PRO A 233 21.28 16.96 -16.18
N VAL A 234 20.78 18.12 -15.73
CA VAL A 234 20.69 18.46 -14.30
C VAL A 234 19.61 17.60 -13.63
N VAL A 235 18.43 17.52 -14.26
CA VAL A 235 17.31 16.69 -13.79
C VAL A 235 17.74 15.21 -13.75
N ALA A 236 18.39 14.72 -14.82
CA ALA A 236 18.89 13.35 -14.89
C ALA A 236 19.89 13.04 -13.77
N SER A 237 20.79 13.98 -13.46
CA SER A 237 21.73 13.83 -12.35
C SER A 237 21.02 13.75 -11.00
N SER A 238 19.97 14.56 -10.78
CA SER A 238 19.17 14.50 -9.55
C SER A 238 18.39 13.20 -9.40
N ILE A 239 17.81 12.68 -10.49
CA ILE A 239 17.13 11.37 -10.48
C ILE A 239 18.14 10.26 -10.16
N LYS A 240 19.29 10.24 -10.85
CA LYS A 240 20.36 9.26 -10.60
C LYS A 240 20.85 9.31 -9.16
N SER A 241 21.07 10.50 -8.60
CA SER A 241 21.53 10.63 -7.20
C SER A 241 20.53 10.10 -6.17
N GLN A 242 19.22 10.16 -6.46
CA GLN A 242 18.21 9.54 -5.59
C GLN A 242 18.17 8.02 -5.74
N LEU A 243 18.38 7.50 -6.96
CA LEU A 243 18.24 6.08 -7.27
C LEU A 243 19.52 5.26 -7.04
N GLU A 244 20.70 5.87 -7.12
CA GLU A 244 22.00 5.19 -6.94
C GLU A 244 22.12 4.44 -5.60
N PRO A 245 21.73 5.01 -4.44
CA PRO A 245 21.72 4.27 -3.18
C PRO A 245 20.82 3.03 -3.21
N ILE A 246 19.66 3.13 -3.86
CA ILE A 246 18.73 2.00 -4.00
C ILE A 246 19.34 0.95 -4.93
N GLY A 247 19.95 1.34 -6.05
CA GLY A 247 20.52 0.42 -7.01
C GLY A 247 21.77 -0.31 -6.50
N LEU A 248 22.50 0.28 -5.55
CA LEU A 248 23.59 -0.38 -4.84
C LEU A 248 23.11 -1.58 -4.00
N GLU A 249 21.87 -1.54 -3.51
CA GLU A 249 21.27 -2.58 -2.67
C GLU A 249 20.42 -3.56 -3.48
N ALA A 250 19.60 -3.05 -4.41
CA ALA A 250 18.60 -3.79 -5.18
C ALA A 250 19.01 -4.08 -6.64
N GLY A 251 20.30 -3.93 -6.95
CA GLY A 251 20.82 -4.11 -8.29
C GLY A 251 20.41 -3.02 -9.30
N TRP A 252 20.54 -3.32 -10.59
CA TRP A 252 20.42 -2.31 -11.65
C TRP A 252 19.00 -1.75 -11.79
N ILE A 253 18.86 -0.44 -11.70
CA ILE A 253 17.60 0.28 -11.86
C ILE A 253 17.52 0.89 -13.26
N ARG A 254 16.45 0.60 -13.99
CA ARG A 254 16.12 1.28 -15.25
C ARG A 254 14.98 2.25 -15.02
N VAL A 255 15.22 3.54 -15.27
CA VAL A 255 14.14 4.53 -15.32
C VAL A 255 13.33 4.32 -16.59
N THR A 256 12.03 4.13 -16.42
CA THR A 256 11.10 3.81 -17.51
C THR A 256 10.19 4.98 -17.86
N THR A 257 9.90 5.83 -16.89
CA THR A 257 8.99 6.97 -17.06
C THR A 257 9.54 8.18 -16.33
N VAL A 258 9.45 9.35 -16.97
CA VAL A 258 9.58 10.67 -16.34
C VAL A 258 8.44 11.54 -16.87
N ASP A 259 7.57 12.02 -15.98
CA ASP A 259 6.48 12.93 -16.32
C ASP A 259 6.49 14.19 -15.45
N VAL A 260 5.62 15.13 -15.77
CA VAL A 260 5.49 16.41 -15.06
C VAL A 260 4.15 16.43 -14.36
N CYS A 261 4.17 16.71 -13.07
CA CYS A 261 2.98 16.96 -12.27
C CYS A 261 3.23 18.12 -11.31
N PHE A 262 2.15 18.60 -10.71
CA PHE A 262 2.19 19.60 -9.66
C PHE A 262 2.05 18.89 -8.32
N TYR A 263 3.12 18.84 -7.54
CA TYR A 263 3.15 18.17 -6.25
C TYR A 263 2.47 19.02 -5.18
N ASP A 264 1.39 18.49 -4.62
CA ASP A 264 0.68 19.01 -3.47
C ASP A 264 0.99 18.16 -2.23
N SER A 265 1.79 18.72 -1.33
CA SER A 265 2.15 18.09 -0.05
C SER A 265 1.02 18.18 0.98
N GLY A 266 0.04 19.06 0.77
CA GLY A 266 -0.95 19.49 1.77
C GLY A 266 -0.43 20.54 2.75
N ALA A 267 0.85 20.94 2.68
CA ALA A 267 1.46 21.85 3.64
C ALA A 267 1.15 23.33 3.35
N GLY A 268 1.81 23.95 2.38
CA GLY A 268 1.63 25.37 2.07
C GLY A 268 1.62 25.70 0.58
N PHE A 269 2.11 24.81 -0.28
CA PHE A 269 2.25 25.08 -1.71
C PHE A 269 1.88 23.87 -2.59
N ILE A 270 1.43 24.19 -3.81
CA ILE A 270 1.43 23.26 -4.94
C ILE A 270 2.52 23.72 -5.91
N GLN A 271 3.46 22.85 -6.23
CA GLN A 271 4.65 23.21 -7.00
C GLN A 271 4.99 22.19 -8.10
N PRO A 272 5.50 22.63 -9.26
CA PRO A 272 5.83 21.76 -10.37
C PRO A 272 7.05 20.88 -10.07
N VAL A 273 6.94 19.59 -10.38
CA VAL A 273 7.99 18.58 -10.21
C VAL A 273 8.09 17.68 -11.44
N TYR A 274 9.23 17.02 -11.59
CA TYR A 274 9.29 15.78 -12.36
C TYR A 274 9.02 14.61 -11.43
N ARG A 275 8.12 13.72 -11.84
CA ARG A 275 7.93 12.40 -11.21
C ARG A 275 8.60 11.36 -12.08
N PHE A 276 9.30 10.41 -11.47
CA PHE A 276 9.99 9.34 -12.20
C PHE A 276 9.62 7.97 -11.64
N VAL A 277 9.69 6.96 -12.51
CA VAL A 277 9.49 5.55 -12.16
C VAL A 277 10.68 4.72 -12.65
N GLY A 278 11.31 4.01 -11.73
CA GLY A 278 12.38 3.04 -11.98
C GLY A 278 11.92 1.60 -11.75
N THR A 279 12.54 0.66 -12.46
CA THR A 279 12.38 -0.79 -12.24
C THR A 279 13.67 -1.36 -11.67
N THR A 280 13.62 -1.98 -10.49
CA THR A 280 14.79 -2.63 -9.86
C THR A 280 15.15 -3.95 -10.57
N HIS A 281 16.34 -4.48 -10.30
CA HIS A 281 16.85 -5.74 -10.88
C HIS A 281 16.66 -5.88 -12.41
N SER A 282 16.63 -4.78 -13.16
CA SER A 282 16.22 -4.78 -14.56
C SER A 282 17.23 -5.42 -15.53
N ASN A 283 18.41 -5.79 -15.03
CA ASN A 283 19.42 -6.58 -15.73
C ASN A 283 19.39 -8.07 -15.35
N SER A 284 18.56 -8.48 -14.37
CA SER A 284 18.46 -9.86 -13.94
C SER A 284 17.64 -10.68 -14.93
N THR A 285 18.13 -11.85 -15.28
CA THR A 285 17.41 -12.85 -16.10
C THR A 285 16.84 -13.99 -15.25
N ALA A 286 17.14 -14.00 -13.95
CA ALA A 286 16.75 -15.03 -13.00
C ALA A 286 15.82 -14.43 -11.94
N THR A 287 14.58 -14.14 -12.32
CA THR A 287 13.57 -13.58 -11.42
C THR A 287 12.51 -14.63 -11.13
N ALA A 288 12.32 -14.94 -9.84
CA ALA A 288 11.20 -15.77 -9.40
C ALA A 288 9.92 -14.94 -9.18
N SER A 289 10.07 -13.61 -9.17
CA SER A 289 9.06 -12.62 -8.83
C SER A 289 9.09 -11.43 -9.79
N GLU A 290 8.06 -10.59 -9.74
CA GLU A 290 8.01 -9.37 -10.53
C GLU A 290 9.02 -8.32 -10.03
N PRO A 291 9.78 -7.66 -10.91
CA PRO A 291 10.66 -6.57 -10.52
C PRO A 291 9.87 -5.40 -9.94
N VAL A 292 10.13 -5.10 -8.66
CA VAL A 292 9.47 -4.02 -7.94
C VAL A 292 9.80 -2.65 -8.54
N LYS A 293 8.80 -1.76 -8.50
CA LYS A 293 8.94 -0.39 -8.99
C LYS A 293 9.33 0.55 -7.87
N VAL A 294 10.19 1.50 -8.23
CA VAL A 294 10.56 2.63 -7.39
C VAL A 294 10.01 3.90 -8.00
N SER A 295 9.43 4.79 -7.19
CA SER A 295 8.92 6.08 -7.64
C SER A 295 9.45 7.21 -6.77
N GLY A 296 9.61 8.38 -7.37
CA GLY A 296 10.07 9.56 -6.67
C GLY A 296 9.85 10.85 -7.45
N TYR A 297 10.27 11.94 -6.82
CA TYR A 297 10.07 13.29 -7.34
C TYR A 297 11.38 14.08 -7.29
N VAL A 298 11.60 14.92 -8.28
CA VAL A 298 12.64 15.96 -8.26
C VAL A 298 12.00 17.32 -8.59
N PRO A 299 12.43 18.41 -7.95
CA PRO A 299 11.96 19.74 -8.31
C PRO A 299 12.19 20.02 -9.80
N ILE A 300 11.24 20.69 -10.45
CA ILE A 300 11.38 21.02 -11.88
C ILE A 300 12.58 21.93 -12.15
N GLY A 301 12.94 22.78 -11.18
CA GLY A 301 13.97 23.80 -11.28
C GLY A 301 14.32 24.40 -9.92
N SER A 302 15.23 25.39 -9.92
CA SER A 302 15.56 26.15 -8.70
C SER A 302 14.39 27.03 -8.29
N GLY A 303 14.11 27.12 -6.98
CA GLY A 303 13.04 27.97 -6.45
C GLY A 303 11.80 27.22 -5.95
N SER A 304 11.89 25.89 -5.78
CA SER A 304 10.88 25.09 -5.08
C SER A 304 10.64 25.66 -3.67
N PRO A 305 9.41 26.10 -3.33
CA PRO A 305 9.13 26.66 -2.00
C PRO A 305 9.17 25.62 -0.86
N GLU A 306 8.97 24.33 -1.16
CA GLU A 306 9.01 23.27 -0.14
C GLU A 306 9.93 22.12 -0.55
N VAL A 307 10.33 21.34 0.45
CA VAL A 307 11.11 20.11 0.23
C VAL A 307 10.22 19.06 -0.43
N ILE A 308 10.69 18.54 -1.56
CA ILE A 308 10.05 17.45 -2.29
C ILE A 308 10.52 16.11 -1.71
N PRO A 309 9.63 15.12 -1.48
CA PRO A 309 10.04 13.81 -1.00
C PRO A 309 11.01 13.11 -1.96
N SER A 310 12.06 12.52 -1.39
CA SER A 310 13.04 11.72 -2.11
C SER A 310 12.59 10.26 -2.21
N ALA A 311 12.87 9.59 -3.33
CA ALA A 311 12.67 8.14 -3.48
C ALA A 311 13.49 7.31 -2.47
N TYR A 312 14.60 7.87 -2.00
CA TYR A 312 15.47 7.26 -1.01
C TYR A 312 15.34 7.97 0.33
N VAL A 313 15.05 7.19 1.38
CA VAL A 313 14.93 7.66 2.76
C VAL A 313 15.96 6.92 3.61
N THR A 314 16.78 7.68 4.34
CA THR A 314 17.68 7.10 5.34
C THR A 314 16.96 6.96 6.67
N SER A 315 16.91 5.73 7.21
CA SER A 315 16.54 5.51 8.62
C SER A 315 17.76 5.14 9.46
N THR A 316 17.80 5.68 10.67
CA THR A 316 18.78 5.35 11.72
C THR A 316 18.27 4.27 12.69
N ASP A 317 17.05 3.76 12.48
CA ASP A 317 16.49 2.71 13.33
C ASP A 317 17.26 1.39 13.16
N ALA A 318 17.24 0.56 14.20
CA ALA A 318 17.95 -0.71 14.22
C ALA A 318 17.44 -1.64 13.09
N PRO A 319 18.34 -2.36 12.40
CA PRO A 319 17.94 -3.34 11.41
C PRO A 319 17.25 -4.56 12.05
N PRO A 320 16.55 -5.38 11.25
CA PRO A 320 16.07 -6.68 11.67
C PRO A 320 17.21 -7.58 12.18
N THR A 321 16.86 -8.55 13.01
CA THR A 321 17.83 -9.54 13.53
C THR A 321 17.82 -10.84 12.72
N ASP A 322 18.88 -11.64 12.79
CA ASP A 322 19.06 -12.87 11.99
C ASP A 322 18.21 -14.08 12.46
N GLY A 323 16.97 -13.85 12.90
CA GLY A 323 16.00 -14.94 13.08
C GLY A 323 16.32 -15.93 14.21
N ALA A 324 17.20 -15.60 15.16
CA ALA A 324 17.36 -16.42 16.36
C ALA A 324 15.99 -16.56 17.04
N ALA A 325 15.44 -17.77 17.03
CA ALA A 325 14.11 -18.04 17.54
C ALA A 325 14.00 -17.48 18.96
N PRO A 326 12.94 -16.73 19.28
CA PRO A 326 12.82 -16.16 20.61
C PRO A 326 12.87 -17.31 21.62
N THR A 327 13.78 -17.24 22.59
CA THR A 327 13.70 -18.08 23.78
C THR A 327 12.32 -17.80 24.38
N LYS A 328 11.52 -18.87 24.60
CA LYS A 328 10.16 -18.76 25.14
C LYS A 328 10.16 -17.69 26.23
N ARG A 329 9.39 -16.61 26.03
CA ARG A 329 9.34 -15.49 26.99
C ARG A 329 9.11 -16.05 28.38
N SER A 330 9.95 -15.62 29.32
CA SER A 330 9.79 -15.97 30.71
C SER A 330 8.45 -15.43 31.20
N VAL A 331 7.72 -16.23 31.98
CA VAL A 331 6.48 -15.80 32.66
C VAL A 331 6.72 -14.53 33.48
N LEU A 332 7.94 -14.26 33.95
CA LEU A 332 8.31 -13.04 34.67
C LEU A 332 8.24 -11.76 33.82
N ASP A 333 8.55 -11.80 32.53
CA ASP A 333 8.51 -10.61 31.66
C ASP A 333 7.08 -10.12 31.44
N TYR A 334 6.12 -11.05 31.46
CA TYR A 334 4.68 -10.77 31.39
C TYR A 334 4.17 -10.02 32.64
N PHE A 335 4.72 -10.29 33.82
CA PHE A 335 4.29 -9.63 35.06
C PHE A 335 4.96 -8.27 35.28
N ASN A 336 6.18 -8.05 34.78
CA ASN A 336 6.89 -6.78 34.93
C ASN A 336 6.30 -5.62 34.10
N ALA A 337 5.55 -5.91 33.03
CA ALA A 337 4.83 -4.91 32.25
C ALA A 337 3.57 -4.35 32.96
N ARG A 338 3.18 -4.90 34.12
CA ARG A 338 1.87 -4.66 34.75
C ARG A 338 1.87 -3.68 35.94
N SER A 339 2.92 -2.88 36.14
CA SER A 339 2.98 -1.98 37.29
C SER A 339 2.21 -0.65 37.08
N LEU A 340 1.10 -0.55 37.83
CA LEU A 340 0.44 0.65 38.40
C LEU A 340 -0.43 1.57 37.50
N ARG A 341 -1.69 1.14 37.25
CA ARG A 341 -2.98 1.81 37.64
C ARG A 341 -4.17 1.05 37.01
N PRO A 342 -5.36 0.99 37.64
CA PRO A 342 -6.50 0.19 37.16
C PRO A 342 -7.28 0.94 36.08
N ARG A 343 -6.70 1.05 34.89
CA ARG A 343 -7.49 1.14 33.64
C ARG A 343 -7.68 -0.31 33.19
N ALA A 344 -8.84 -0.66 32.64
CA ALA A 344 -8.99 -1.97 31.99
C ALA A 344 -7.81 -2.13 31.00
N PRO A 345 -7.05 -3.23 31.05
CA PRO A 345 -5.86 -3.37 30.21
C PRO A 345 -6.30 -3.27 28.74
N LEU A 346 -5.62 -2.44 27.95
CA LEU A 346 -5.83 -2.40 26.51
C LEU A 346 -5.63 -3.82 25.94
N PRO A 347 -6.38 -4.23 24.91
CA PRO A 347 -6.12 -5.48 24.23
C PRO A 347 -4.67 -5.54 23.77
N GLU A 348 -3.98 -6.64 24.03
CA GLU A 348 -2.61 -6.85 23.59
C GLU A 348 -2.61 -7.57 22.24
N VAL A 349 -1.84 -7.04 21.28
CA VAL A 349 -1.68 -7.63 19.94
C VAL A 349 -0.19 -7.79 19.66
N THR A 350 0.25 -9.04 19.49
CA THR A 350 1.63 -9.34 19.12
C THR A 350 1.84 -9.22 17.61
N VAL A 351 2.91 -8.53 17.21
CA VAL A 351 3.24 -8.26 15.81
C VAL A 351 4.60 -8.89 15.49
N GLY A 352 4.66 -9.63 14.39
CA GLY A 352 5.89 -10.09 13.76
C GLY A 352 6.12 -9.37 12.43
N ARG A 353 7.33 -8.84 12.23
CA ARG A 353 7.74 -8.15 11.00
C ARG A 353 8.91 -8.89 10.36
N TYR A 354 8.75 -9.26 9.10
CA TYR A 354 9.69 -10.07 8.34
C TYR A 354 10.08 -9.34 7.07
N VAL A 355 11.34 -8.92 6.97
CA VAL A 355 11.82 -8.08 5.87
C VAL A 355 12.67 -8.89 4.90
N VAL A 356 12.43 -8.78 3.60
CA VAL A 356 13.28 -9.38 2.56
C VAL A 356 14.76 -9.07 2.77
N ARG A 357 15.61 -10.07 2.54
CA ARG A 357 17.07 -9.98 2.66
C ARG A 357 17.72 -9.47 1.39
N ASN A 358 18.88 -8.85 1.57
CA ASN A 358 19.79 -8.42 0.50
C ASN A 358 19.11 -7.54 -0.56
N ASP A 359 18.19 -6.67 -0.13
CA ASP A 359 17.36 -5.89 -1.03
C ASP A 359 17.31 -4.41 -0.65
N ALA A 360 16.54 -3.65 -1.43
CA ALA A 360 16.28 -2.24 -1.30
C ALA A 360 15.83 -1.86 0.13
N ARG A 361 16.51 -0.87 0.72
CA ARG A 361 16.15 -0.26 2.00
C ARG A 361 14.70 0.26 2.12
N PRO A 362 13.98 0.67 1.04
CA PRO A 362 12.58 1.04 1.19
C PRO A 362 11.68 -0.06 1.78
N PHE A 363 11.97 -1.35 1.56
CA PHE A 363 11.27 -2.45 2.27
C PHE A 363 11.46 -2.36 3.79
N LEU A 364 12.70 -2.14 4.21
CA LEU A 364 13.03 -1.93 5.63
C LEU A 364 12.33 -0.69 6.18
N GLN A 365 12.29 0.40 5.42
CA GLN A 365 11.64 1.65 5.82
C GLN A 365 10.12 1.46 6.02
N SER A 366 9.45 0.77 5.10
CA SER A 366 8.03 0.49 5.18
C SER A 366 7.69 -0.34 6.44
N ALA A 367 8.46 -1.39 6.73
CA ALA A 367 8.30 -2.17 7.96
C ALA A 367 8.52 -1.36 9.25
N ILE A 368 9.47 -0.41 9.24
CA ILE A 368 9.72 0.50 10.36
C ILE A 368 8.55 1.46 10.55
N ASN A 369 8.07 2.10 9.48
CA ASN A 369 6.98 3.06 9.53
C ASN A 369 5.67 2.41 9.95
N THR A 370 5.38 1.21 9.44
CA THR A 370 4.24 0.40 9.87
C THR A 370 4.25 0.20 11.39
N TRP A 371 5.39 -0.18 11.96
CA TRP A 371 5.50 -0.33 13.43
C TRP A 371 5.36 0.99 14.19
N LYS A 372 5.93 2.09 13.68
CA LYS A 372 5.82 3.42 14.29
C LYS A 372 4.36 3.87 14.41
N ASN A 373 3.53 3.54 13.42
CA ASN A 373 2.11 3.89 13.42
C ASN A 373 1.28 2.96 14.31
N LEU A 374 1.55 1.65 14.32
CA LEU A 374 0.90 0.72 15.26
C LEU A 374 1.18 1.08 16.72
N ARG A 375 2.46 1.27 17.10
CA ARG A 375 2.85 1.58 18.49
C ARG A 375 2.31 2.92 19.00
N GLY A 376 1.85 3.79 18.10
CA GLY A 376 1.21 5.05 18.45
C GLY A 376 -0.19 4.90 19.04
N SER A 377 -0.82 3.71 18.86
CA SER A 377 -2.19 3.45 19.28
C SER A 377 -2.42 3.73 20.76
N LYS A 378 -3.62 4.23 21.05
CA LYS A 378 -4.16 4.43 22.40
C LYS A 378 -5.30 3.47 22.73
N LEU A 379 -5.69 2.65 21.75
CA LEU A 379 -6.78 1.67 21.85
C LEU A 379 -6.23 0.24 22.03
N VAL A 380 -5.01 -0.02 21.59
CA VAL A 380 -4.38 -1.34 21.57
C VAL A 380 -2.97 -1.25 22.10
N ASN A 381 -2.57 -2.23 22.90
CA ASN A 381 -1.18 -2.44 23.27
C ASN A 381 -0.50 -3.33 22.23
N PHE A 382 0.10 -2.73 21.21
CA PHE A 382 0.89 -3.49 20.24
C PHE A 382 2.24 -3.89 20.82
N VAL A 383 2.64 -5.14 20.59
CA VAL A 383 3.92 -5.68 21.05
C VAL A 383 4.72 -6.17 19.83
N ASN A 384 5.86 -5.56 19.56
CA ASN A 384 6.80 -5.99 18.51
C ASN A 384 7.53 -7.26 18.99
N SER A 385 6.86 -8.40 18.86
CA SER A 385 7.33 -9.69 19.34
C SER A 385 8.43 -10.26 18.47
N GLN A 386 8.42 -9.97 17.17
CA GLN A 386 9.41 -10.46 16.21
C GLN A 386 9.76 -9.38 15.20
N TYR A 387 11.05 -9.24 14.91
CA TYR A 387 11.56 -8.34 13.86
C TYR A 387 12.81 -8.94 13.24
N TYR A 388 12.60 -9.63 12.12
CA TYR A 388 13.59 -10.51 11.52
C TYR A 388 13.78 -10.23 10.04
N TRP A 389 14.98 -10.55 9.57
CA TRP A 389 15.18 -10.82 8.15
C TRP A 389 14.41 -12.09 7.79
N GLY A 390 13.53 -11.99 6.79
CA GLY A 390 12.65 -13.06 6.37
C GLY A 390 13.43 -14.22 5.74
N ASN A 391 12.94 -15.44 5.95
CA ASN A 391 13.44 -16.64 5.31
C ASN A 391 12.25 -17.57 5.03
N ASP A 392 12.30 -18.34 3.94
CA ASP A 392 11.21 -19.22 3.51
C ASP A 392 10.79 -20.22 4.61
N ASN A 393 11.76 -20.72 5.39
CA ASN A 393 11.50 -21.65 6.47
C ASN A 393 10.63 -21.06 7.59
N MET A 394 10.60 -19.73 7.77
CA MET A 394 9.77 -19.06 8.78
C MET A 394 8.28 -19.14 8.44
N TYR A 395 7.95 -19.36 7.17
CA TYR A 395 6.59 -19.48 6.65
C TYR A 395 6.19 -20.95 6.49
N ILE A 396 7.13 -21.81 6.10
CA ILE A 396 6.84 -23.20 5.76
C ILE A 396 7.18 -24.13 6.92
N SER A 397 8.46 -24.46 7.11
CA SER A 397 8.88 -25.56 7.99
C SER A 397 8.98 -25.20 9.48
N ARG A 398 9.02 -23.91 9.82
CA ARG A 398 9.12 -23.39 11.19
C ARG A 398 8.01 -22.40 11.51
N LYS A 399 6.89 -22.43 10.78
CA LYS A 399 5.80 -21.47 10.89
C LYS A 399 5.33 -21.21 12.33
N ASP A 400 5.23 -22.27 13.15
CA ASP A 400 4.74 -22.21 14.54
C ASP A 400 5.70 -21.54 15.52
N ARG A 401 6.93 -21.27 15.11
CA ARG A 401 7.91 -20.48 15.89
C ARG A 401 7.99 -19.03 15.46
N TYR A 402 7.46 -18.71 14.27
CA TYR A 402 7.60 -17.41 13.65
C TYR A 402 6.21 -16.87 13.28
N VAL A 403 5.84 -16.97 11.99
CA VAL A 403 4.64 -16.34 11.41
C VAL A 403 3.37 -16.76 12.14
N ASN A 404 3.22 -18.05 12.45
CA ASN A 404 2.04 -18.58 13.15
C ASN A 404 2.06 -18.31 14.67
N SER A 405 3.15 -17.80 15.25
CA SER A 405 3.28 -17.58 16.69
C SER A 405 2.89 -16.18 17.18
N VAL A 406 2.70 -15.24 16.25
CA VAL A 406 2.27 -13.86 16.51
C VAL A 406 0.80 -13.70 16.13
N ASN A 407 0.14 -12.62 16.56
CA ASN A 407 -1.24 -12.32 16.18
C ASN A 407 -1.36 -11.69 14.80
N VAL A 408 -0.38 -10.85 14.47
CA VAL A 408 -0.30 -10.14 13.19
C VAL A 408 1.08 -10.39 12.60
N ALA A 409 1.13 -10.94 11.39
CA ALA A 409 2.36 -11.07 10.62
C ALA A 409 2.37 -10.01 9.50
N TYR A 410 3.48 -9.29 9.40
CA TYR A 410 3.73 -8.31 8.35
C TYR A 410 4.99 -8.72 7.59
N THR A 411 4.85 -8.96 6.28
CA THR A 411 5.91 -9.47 5.40
C THR A 411 6.21 -8.46 4.30
N GLU A 412 7.47 -8.11 4.13
CA GLU A 412 7.99 -7.35 2.99
C GLU A 412 8.72 -8.30 2.05
N GLY A 413 8.40 -8.25 0.76
CA GLY A 413 9.13 -9.02 -0.25
C GLY A 413 8.72 -8.71 -1.68
N HIS A 414 9.36 -9.39 -2.63
CA HIS A 414 8.89 -9.37 -4.02
C HIS A 414 7.86 -10.46 -4.19
N GLY A 415 6.87 -10.21 -5.05
CA GLY A 415 5.75 -11.13 -5.21
C GLY A 415 5.54 -11.55 -6.66
N ASN A 416 4.75 -12.59 -6.81
CA ASN A 416 4.11 -13.03 -8.05
C ASN A 416 2.89 -13.88 -7.64
N TRP A 417 2.07 -14.33 -8.59
CA TRP A 417 0.87 -15.10 -8.31
C TRP A 417 1.12 -16.25 -7.34
N HIS A 418 0.47 -16.18 -6.17
CA HIS A 418 0.56 -17.15 -5.08
C HIS A 418 1.96 -17.40 -4.52
N LEU A 419 2.89 -16.44 -4.64
CA LEU A 419 4.21 -16.54 -4.02
C LEU A 419 4.80 -15.19 -3.65
N PHE A 420 5.81 -15.24 -2.80
CA PHE A 420 6.74 -14.13 -2.60
C PHE A 420 8.16 -14.65 -2.30
N THR A 421 9.17 -13.82 -2.53
CA THR A 421 10.57 -14.12 -2.18
C THR A 421 10.95 -13.44 -0.88
N THR A 422 11.87 -14.06 -0.15
CA THR A 422 12.41 -13.51 1.11
C THR A 422 13.89 -13.16 1.02
N GLU A 423 14.51 -13.38 -0.14
CA GLU A 423 15.86 -12.97 -0.46
C GLU A 423 15.93 -12.48 -1.91
N GLU A 424 16.29 -11.21 -2.08
CA GLU A 424 16.27 -10.53 -3.37
C GLU A 424 14.94 -10.76 -4.13
N ASN A 425 14.96 -10.66 -5.46
CA ASN A 425 13.81 -10.96 -6.31
C ASN A 425 13.80 -12.40 -6.88
N CYS A 426 14.68 -13.29 -6.39
CA CYS A 426 14.89 -14.62 -6.97
C CYS A 426 14.69 -15.78 -5.99
N CYS A 427 14.92 -15.56 -4.72
CA CYS A 427 15.44 -16.60 -3.86
C CYS A 427 14.61 -16.74 -2.58
N ASP A 428 14.74 -17.89 -1.93
CA ASP A 428 13.95 -18.28 -0.75
C ASP A 428 12.46 -18.00 -0.95
N VAL A 429 11.93 -18.67 -1.98
CA VAL A 429 10.56 -18.53 -2.47
C VAL A 429 9.59 -19.21 -1.50
N VAL A 430 8.65 -18.42 -0.98
CA VAL A 430 7.47 -18.91 -0.27
C VAL A 430 6.34 -19.04 -1.28
N ARG A 431 5.98 -20.29 -1.58
CA ARG A 431 4.79 -20.60 -2.38
C ARG A 431 3.63 -20.89 -1.46
N MET A 432 2.47 -20.30 -1.73
CA MET A 432 1.28 -20.53 -0.90
C MET A 432 0.93 -22.01 -0.86
N GLU A 433 1.13 -22.77 -1.94
CA GLU A 433 0.90 -24.21 -2.02
C GLU A 433 1.82 -25.06 -1.13
N ASN A 434 2.94 -24.50 -0.69
CA ASN A 434 3.90 -25.20 0.17
C ASN A 434 3.62 -25.00 1.66
N VAL A 435 2.65 -24.16 2.03
CA VAL A 435 2.28 -24.00 3.44
C VAL A 435 1.72 -25.34 3.95
N PRO A 436 2.12 -25.80 5.15
CA PRO A 436 1.60 -27.05 5.71
C PRO A 436 0.06 -27.10 5.80
N ASP A 437 -0.49 -28.30 5.63
CA ASP A 437 -1.93 -28.56 5.48
C ASP A 437 -2.81 -28.18 6.69
N ASP A 438 -2.20 -27.99 7.86
CA ASP A 438 -2.84 -27.49 9.08
C ASP A 438 -3.07 -25.96 9.02
N GLY A 439 -2.32 -25.24 8.19
CA GLY A 439 -2.48 -23.81 7.94
C GLY A 439 -1.96 -22.90 9.06
N TYR A 440 -2.53 -21.70 9.13
CA TYR A 440 -2.22 -20.72 10.17
C TYR A 440 -3.44 -20.43 11.06
N GLY A 441 -3.17 -20.09 12.30
CA GLY A 441 -4.11 -19.63 13.30
C GLY A 441 -4.27 -20.56 14.50
N PRO A 442 -5.21 -20.25 15.42
CA PRO A 442 -5.37 -20.95 16.69
C PRO A 442 -5.72 -22.44 16.59
N ALA A 443 -6.34 -22.90 15.51
CA ALA A 443 -6.60 -24.32 15.27
C ALA A 443 -5.40 -25.10 14.70
N ALA A 444 -4.32 -24.41 14.34
CA ALA A 444 -3.03 -24.97 13.92
C ALA A 444 -1.94 -24.73 14.97
N ASP A 445 -2.31 -24.78 16.25
CA ASP A 445 -1.44 -24.53 17.42
C ASP A 445 -0.69 -23.17 17.39
N GLY A 446 -1.24 -22.20 16.64
CA GLY A 446 -0.70 -20.85 16.49
C GLY A 446 -1.55 -19.76 17.15
N SER A 447 -1.25 -18.51 16.78
CA SER A 447 -1.92 -17.29 17.25
C SER A 447 -2.29 -16.34 16.12
N LEU A 448 -1.91 -16.66 14.88
CA LEU A 448 -2.03 -15.73 13.74
C LEU A 448 -3.49 -15.54 13.34
N ALA A 449 -3.94 -14.28 13.42
CA ALA A 449 -5.26 -13.87 12.95
C ALA A 449 -5.15 -13.13 11.60
N TYR A 450 -4.13 -12.30 11.43
CA TYR A 450 -3.99 -11.47 10.23
C TYR A 450 -2.60 -11.56 9.63
N TRP A 451 -2.52 -11.79 8.32
CA TRP A 451 -1.27 -11.80 7.59
C TRP A 451 -1.28 -10.76 6.47
N MET A 452 -0.45 -9.72 6.63
CA MET A 452 -0.22 -8.69 5.63
C MET A 452 1.05 -9.02 4.85
N ILE A 453 0.93 -9.07 3.53
CA ILE A 453 2.03 -9.31 2.60
C ILE A 453 2.16 -8.07 1.73
N HIS A 454 3.23 -7.30 1.90
CA HIS A 454 3.58 -6.17 1.07
C HIS A 454 4.53 -6.66 -0.03
N ALA A 455 3.92 -7.11 -1.13
CA ALA A 455 4.60 -7.69 -2.30
C ALA A 455 3.73 -7.50 -3.57
N CYS A 456 4.35 -7.54 -4.75
CA CYS A 456 3.64 -7.43 -6.04
C CYS A 456 2.79 -8.69 -6.33
N GLU A 457 1.48 -8.54 -6.52
CA GLU A 457 0.62 -9.60 -7.10
C GLU A 457 0.55 -10.98 -6.39
N PRO A 458 0.76 -11.15 -5.07
CA PRO A 458 0.65 -12.49 -4.46
C PRO A 458 -0.79 -12.99 -4.36
N ILE A 459 -1.79 -12.12 -4.47
CA ILE A 459 -3.22 -12.49 -4.48
C ILE A 459 -3.81 -12.18 -5.86
N PRO A 460 -3.55 -13.02 -6.88
CA PRO A 460 -4.27 -12.94 -8.14
C PRO A 460 -5.75 -13.27 -7.92
N THR A 461 -6.58 -12.72 -8.79
CA THR A 461 -8.04 -12.80 -8.71
C THR A 461 -8.60 -13.68 -9.82
N PRO A 462 -9.89 -14.09 -9.75
CA PRO A 462 -10.51 -14.84 -10.84
C PRO A 462 -10.37 -14.13 -12.20
N LEU A 463 -10.53 -12.80 -12.23
CA LEU A 463 -10.35 -12.01 -13.45
C LEU A 463 -8.94 -12.15 -14.04
N ASP A 464 -7.90 -12.18 -13.20
CA ASP A 464 -6.53 -12.31 -13.68
C ASP A 464 -6.31 -13.66 -14.38
N TYR A 465 -6.86 -14.73 -13.81
CA TYR A 465 -6.84 -16.06 -14.42
C TYR A 465 -7.68 -16.15 -15.68
N GLU A 466 -8.84 -15.49 -15.73
CA GLU A 466 -9.67 -15.40 -16.94
C GLU A 466 -8.92 -14.70 -18.08
N LEU A 467 -8.27 -13.56 -17.78
CA LEU A 467 -7.43 -12.84 -18.74
C LEU A 467 -6.22 -13.64 -19.21
N ALA A 468 -5.73 -14.57 -18.38
CA ALA A 468 -4.68 -15.52 -18.73
C ALA A 468 -5.20 -16.77 -19.46
N GLY A 469 -6.51 -16.90 -19.69
CA GLY A 469 -7.13 -18.01 -20.40
C GLY A 469 -7.34 -19.29 -19.57
N ASP A 470 -7.42 -19.18 -18.24
CA ASP A 470 -7.78 -20.30 -17.35
C ASP A 470 -9.25 -20.67 -17.53
N GLU A 471 -9.55 -21.97 -17.63
CA GLU A 471 -10.92 -22.49 -17.75
C GLU A 471 -11.68 -22.52 -16.42
N THR A 472 -10.96 -22.40 -15.30
CA THR A 472 -11.45 -22.49 -13.91
C THR A 472 -10.94 -21.35 -13.02
N PRO A 473 -11.11 -20.07 -13.43
CA PRO A 473 -10.42 -18.93 -12.83
C PRO A 473 -10.64 -18.78 -11.31
N THR A 474 -11.89 -18.95 -10.85
CA THR A 474 -12.22 -18.89 -9.42
C THR A 474 -11.50 -19.95 -8.61
N GLN A 475 -11.36 -21.16 -9.16
CA GLN A 475 -10.68 -22.26 -8.47
C GLN A 475 -9.18 -21.97 -8.38
N SER A 476 -8.54 -21.55 -9.48
CA SER A 476 -7.12 -21.23 -9.52
C SER A 476 -6.77 -20.12 -8.52
N ALA A 477 -7.56 -19.04 -8.47
CA ALA A 477 -7.35 -17.92 -7.56
C ALA A 477 -7.50 -18.29 -6.06
N LEU A 478 -8.43 -19.19 -5.71
CA LEU A 478 -8.76 -19.48 -4.31
C LEU A 478 -8.13 -20.77 -3.76
N ALA A 479 -7.72 -21.71 -4.62
CA ALA A 479 -7.25 -23.02 -4.18
C ALA A 479 -6.04 -22.97 -3.22
N PRO A 480 -4.99 -22.15 -3.47
CA PRO A 480 -3.84 -22.07 -2.57
C PRO A 480 -4.20 -21.57 -1.17
N TRP A 481 -5.21 -20.70 -1.05
CA TRP A 481 -5.59 -20.12 0.25
C TRP A 481 -6.31 -21.10 1.18
N ARG A 482 -6.93 -22.16 0.65
CA ARG A 482 -7.78 -23.04 1.47
C ARG A 482 -7.08 -23.66 2.65
N HIS A 483 -5.88 -24.19 2.42
CA HIS A 483 -5.15 -24.87 3.48
C HIS A 483 -4.53 -23.87 4.46
N ILE A 484 -4.12 -22.69 3.98
CA ILE A 484 -3.66 -21.56 4.80
C ILE A 484 -4.72 -21.20 5.87
N PHE A 485 -6.00 -21.17 5.50
CA PHE A 485 -7.12 -20.82 6.41
C PHE A 485 -7.65 -21.98 7.27
N ARG A 486 -7.12 -23.20 7.15
CA ARG A 486 -7.60 -24.34 7.98
C ARG A 486 -7.30 -24.17 9.46
N GLY A 487 -6.26 -23.41 9.80
CA GLY A 487 -5.87 -23.13 11.17
C GLY A 487 -6.68 -22.01 11.84
N GLY A 488 -7.64 -21.39 11.16
CA GLY A 488 -8.45 -20.31 11.74
C GLY A 488 -7.82 -18.93 11.68
N LEU A 489 -7.05 -18.68 10.62
CA LEU A 489 -6.68 -17.34 10.15
C LEU A 489 -7.94 -16.54 9.76
N HIS A 490 -7.95 -15.23 10.00
CA HIS A 490 -9.09 -14.36 9.69
C HIS A 490 -8.97 -13.77 8.30
N ALA A 491 -7.80 -13.19 7.97
CA ALA A 491 -7.55 -12.57 6.68
C ALA A 491 -6.07 -12.60 6.25
N VAL A 492 -5.86 -12.66 4.94
CA VAL A 492 -4.59 -12.38 4.25
C VAL A 492 -4.80 -11.16 3.36
N LEU A 493 -3.94 -10.16 3.48
CA LEU A 493 -4.05 -8.88 2.79
C LEU A 493 -2.81 -8.65 1.93
N SER A 494 -3.00 -8.27 0.67
CA SER A 494 -1.89 -7.94 -0.22
C SER A 494 -2.35 -7.17 -1.47
N TYR A 495 -1.51 -7.14 -2.50
CA TYR A 495 -1.83 -6.61 -3.81
C TYR A 495 -2.27 -7.70 -4.78
N ARG A 496 -3.22 -7.32 -5.65
CA ARG A 496 -3.56 -7.99 -6.89
C ARG A 496 -2.56 -7.64 -8.00
N THR A 497 -2.21 -6.35 -8.12
CA THR A 497 -1.33 -5.81 -9.17
C THR A 497 0.04 -5.43 -8.61
N GLN A 498 0.98 -5.01 -9.47
CA GLN A 498 2.29 -4.52 -9.01
C GLN A 498 2.14 -3.27 -8.12
N MET A 499 3.04 -3.12 -7.15
CA MET A 499 3.08 -2.02 -6.19
C MET A 499 4.35 -1.19 -6.34
N TYR A 500 4.35 0.03 -5.80
CA TYR A 500 5.57 0.80 -5.58
C TYR A 500 6.11 0.53 -4.18
N ILE A 501 7.41 0.25 -4.06
CA ILE A 501 8.02 -0.02 -2.74
C ILE A 501 7.99 1.18 -1.78
N GLN A 502 7.89 2.40 -2.31
CA GLN A 502 7.74 3.64 -1.52
C GLN A 502 6.29 4.05 -1.30
N ASP A 503 5.31 3.20 -1.60
CA ASP A 503 3.94 3.52 -1.22
C ASP A 503 3.80 3.63 0.32
N THR A 504 2.71 4.27 0.76
CA THR A 504 2.42 4.47 2.18
C THR A 504 1.31 3.54 2.66
N VAL A 505 0.96 2.51 1.89
CA VAL A 505 -0.21 1.67 2.15
C VAL A 505 -0.06 0.89 3.45
N PRO A 506 1.07 0.20 3.74
CA PRO A 506 1.26 -0.46 5.03
C PRO A 506 1.22 0.50 6.22
N GLU A 507 1.85 1.66 6.08
CA GLU A 507 1.90 2.71 7.09
C GLU A 507 0.50 3.26 7.39
N ARG A 508 -0.25 3.66 6.37
CA ARG A 508 -1.62 4.17 6.50
C ARG A 508 -2.54 3.09 7.05
N SER A 509 -2.43 1.86 6.56
CA SER A 509 -3.18 0.72 7.08
C SER A 509 -2.97 0.54 8.59
N ALA A 510 -1.72 0.59 9.04
CA ALA A 510 -1.36 0.52 10.45
C ALA A 510 -2.00 1.65 11.29
N THR A 511 -1.98 2.89 10.80
CA THR A 511 -2.63 4.03 11.46
C THR A 511 -4.14 3.79 11.61
N LEU A 512 -4.80 3.37 10.53
CA LEU A 512 -6.25 3.12 10.52
C LEU A 512 -6.64 1.96 11.46
N MET A 513 -5.89 0.86 11.43
CA MET A 513 -6.09 -0.28 12.35
C MET A 513 -5.89 0.13 13.81
N ALA A 514 -4.87 0.96 14.09
CA ALA A 514 -4.59 1.48 15.42
C ALA A 514 -5.71 2.40 15.96
N GLN A 515 -6.55 2.95 15.08
CA GLN A 515 -7.71 3.76 15.40
C GLN A 515 -9.03 2.97 15.42
N GLY A 516 -9.01 1.67 15.09
CA GLY A 516 -10.19 0.80 15.15
C GLY A 516 -10.97 0.66 13.85
N VAL A 517 -10.39 1.02 12.71
CA VAL A 517 -10.92 0.61 11.40
C VAL A 517 -10.73 -0.90 11.25
N PRO A 518 -11.73 -1.65 10.71
CA PRO A 518 -11.58 -3.07 10.41
C PRO A 518 -10.37 -3.35 9.52
N VAL A 519 -9.66 -4.45 9.76
CA VAL A 519 -8.36 -4.77 9.13
C VAL A 519 -8.47 -4.77 7.60
N ILE A 520 -9.51 -5.40 7.06
CA ILE A 520 -9.76 -5.49 5.62
C ILE A 520 -10.03 -4.09 5.03
N SER A 521 -10.89 -3.32 5.69
CA SER A 521 -11.25 -1.97 5.25
C SER A 521 -10.06 -1.01 5.31
N ALA A 522 -9.22 -1.11 6.34
CA ALA A 522 -8.02 -0.29 6.50
C ALA A 522 -7.04 -0.48 5.33
N TRP A 523 -6.77 -1.74 4.95
CA TRP A 523 -5.88 -2.07 3.84
C TRP A 523 -6.43 -1.60 2.49
N LEU A 524 -7.68 -1.98 2.18
CA LEU A 524 -8.34 -1.57 0.94
C LEU A 524 -8.41 -0.05 0.81
N LYS A 525 -8.77 0.65 1.90
CA LYS A 525 -8.83 2.11 1.91
C LYS A 525 -7.46 2.72 1.66
N ALA A 526 -6.43 2.27 2.38
CA ALA A 526 -5.08 2.80 2.25
C ALA A 526 -4.57 2.65 0.80
N ALA A 527 -4.74 1.48 0.19
CA ALA A 527 -4.29 1.23 -1.18
C ALA A 527 -5.00 2.12 -2.23
N ASN A 528 -6.33 2.20 -2.16
CA ASN A 528 -7.12 2.96 -3.13
C ASN A 528 -6.96 4.49 -3.00
N THR A 529 -6.52 4.96 -1.83
CA THR A 529 -6.37 6.38 -1.53
C THR A 529 -4.91 6.85 -1.47
N ASP A 530 -3.95 5.96 -1.72
CA ASP A 530 -2.55 6.36 -1.83
C ASP A 530 -2.34 7.22 -3.08
N SER A 531 -1.69 8.37 -2.90
CA SER A 531 -1.48 9.34 -3.95
C SER A 531 -0.39 8.92 -4.94
N ILE A 532 0.49 7.98 -4.58
CA ILE A 532 1.52 7.48 -5.48
C ILE A 532 0.93 6.77 -6.71
N TYR A 533 -0.26 6.20 -6.56
CA TYR A 533 -1.01 5.54 -7.63
C TYR A 533 -1.84 6.53 -8.48
N ARG A 534 -1.67 7.85 -8.29
CA ARG A 534 -2.35 8.93 -9.03
C ARG A 534 -1.35 9.91 -9.68
N PRO A 535 -1.59 10.37 -10.93
CA PRO A 535 -2.55 9.82 -11.90
C PRO A 535 -2.21 8.36 -12.26
N ARG A 536 -3.23 7.60 -12.66
CA ARG A 536 -3.20 6.15 -12.88
C ARG A 536 -2.16 5.76 -13.93
N THR A 537 -0.99 5.36 -13.46
CA THR A 537 0.04 4.73 -14.31
C THR A 537 -0.29 3.26 -14.48
N THR A 538 0.04 2.70 -15.63
CA THR A 538 -0.15 1.28 -15.94
C THR A 538 1.19 0.60 -16.23
N TYR A 539 1.21 -0.73 -16.16
CA TYR A 539 2.30 -1.58 -16.63
C TYR A 539 1.74 -2.74 -17.46
N ALA A 540 2.55 -3.21 -18.40
CA ALA A 540 2.28 -4.44 -19.11
C ALA A 540 2.51 -5.63 -18.16
N SER A 541 1.48 -6.46 -17.96
CA SER A 541 1.59 -7.66 -17.12
C SER A 541 2.50 -8.71 -17.76
N GLY A 542 3.28 -9.41 -16.93
CA GLY A 542 4.03 -10.61 -17.35
C GLY A 542 3.13 -11.85 -17.55
N HIS A 543 1.89 -11.81 -17.06
CA HIS A 543 0.99 -12.96 -17.02
C HIS A 543 -0.01 -13.02 -18.18
N TYR A 544 -0.39 -11.86 -18.73
CA TYR A 544 -1.35 -11.75 -19.84
C TYR A 544 -1.14 -10.45 -20.62
N SER A 545 -1.67 -10.36 -21.84
CA SER A 545 -1.40 -9.27 -22.78
C SER A 545 -2.23 -7.99 -22.56
N ASN A 546 -2.36 -7.53 -21.31
CA ASN A 546 -3.05 -6.29 -20.98
C ASN A 546 -2.23 -5.39 -20.04
N ASP A 547 -2.49 -4.10 -20.13
CA ASP A 547 -1.98 -3.11 -19.19
C ASP A 547 -2.82 -3.12 -17.91
N ASN A 548 -2.14 -3.13 -16.76
CA ASN A 548 -2.77 -3.04 -15.45
C ASN A 548 -2.36 -1.77 -14.72
N PRO A 549 -3.26 -1.13 -13.98
CA PRO A 549 -2.88 -0.08 -13.05
C PRO A 549 -2.06 -0.66 -11.90
N PHE A 550 -1.13 0.14 -11.38
CA PHE A 550 -0.43 -0.20 -10.14
C PHE A 550 -1.34 -0.09 -8.91
N GLY A 551 -0.99 -0.81 -7.84
CA GLY A 551 -1.52 -0.58 -6.49
C GLY A 551 -2.94 -1.08 -6.21
N ARG A 552 -3.49 -2.01 -6.98
CA ARG A 552 -4.77 -2.63 -6.70
C ARG A 552 -4.62 -3.65 -5.57
N ALA A 553 -5.25 -3.36 -4.43
CA ALA A 553 -5.28 -4.28 -3.29
C ALA A 553 -6.24 -5.45 -3.51
N ALA A 554 -5.92 -6.57 -2.87
CA ALA A 554 -6.78 -7.74 -2.73
C ALA A 554 -6.67 -8.33 -1.32
N VAL A 555 -7.74 -8.96 -0.88
CA VAL A 555 -7.84 -9.60 0.43
C VAL A 555 -8.57 -10.92 0.28
N VAL A 556 -8.03 -11.98 0.89
CA VAL A 556 -8.74 -13.25 1.10
C VAL A 556 -9.04 -13.38 2.58
N PHE A 557 -10.26 -13.77 2.93
CA PHE A 557 -10.66 -13.86 4.33
C PHE A 557 -11.77 -14.89 4.54
N GLN A 558 -11.93 -15.32 5.78
CA GLN A 558 -13.04 -16.19 6.16
C GLN A 558 -14.34 -15.39 6.23
N CYS A 559 -15.41 -15.88 5.60
CA CYS A 559 -16.71 -15.20 5.60
C CYS A 559 -17.20 -14.90 7.03
N GLY A 560 -17.73 -13.69 7.27
CA GLY A 560 -18.18 -13.22 8.58
C GLY A 560 -17.10 -12.49 9.39
N HIS A 561 -15.89 -12.34 8.84
CA HIS A 561 -14.77 -11.63 9.45
C HIS A 561 -14.44 -10.30 8.74
N GLU A 562 -15.30 -9.83 7.83
CA GLU A 562 -15.09 -8.58 7.07
C GLU A 562 -15.00 -7.31 7.93
N SER A 563 -15.66 -7.32 9.09
CA SER A 563 -15.71 -6.18 10.01
C SER A 563 -14.78 -6.35 11.22
N ASP A 564 -13.86 -7.31 11.16
CA ASP A 564 -12.96 -7.58 12.26
C ASP A 564 -11.89 -6.50 12.43
N ARG A 565 -11.72 -6.06 13.68
CA ARG A 565 -10.70 -5.13 14.15
C ARG A 565 -9.45 -5.93 14.51
N ILE A 566 -8.30 -5.27 14.46
CA ILE A 566 -6.98 -5.90 14.67
C ILE A 566 -6.80 -6.61 16.04
N TRP A 567 -7.66 -6.33 17.03
CA TRP A 567 -7.70 -7.00 18.33
C TRP A 567 -8.72 -8.14 18.46
N GLN A 568 -9.49 -8.44 17.42
CA GLN A 568 -10.29 -9.66 17.36
C GLN A 568 -9.40 -10.83 16.95
N LEU A 569 -8.89 -11.54 17.95
CA LEU A 569 -7.90 -12.61 17.82
C LEU A 569 -8.49 -13.99 18.09
N GLY A 570 -9.80 -14.09 18.28
CA GLY A 570 -10.49 -15.34 18.57
C GLY A 570 -10.30 -16.36 17.45
N ASN A 571 -10.44 -17.65 17.74
CA ASN A 571 -10.35 -18.68 16.71
C ASN A 571 -11.50 -18.52 15.70
N ALA A 572 -11.20 -18.23 14.43
CA ALA A 572 -12.20 -18.18 13.35
C ALA A 572 -12.79 -19.58 13.02
N GLY A 573 -12.18 -20.65 13.55
CA GLY A 573 -12.51 -22.02 13.19
C GLY A 573 -11.88 -22.40 11.86
N ARG A 574 -12.26 -23.55 11.29
CA ARG A 574 -11.78 -23.91 9.94
C ARG A 574 -12.46 -23.02 8.92
N GLY A 575 -11.71 -22.45 7.98
CA GLY A 575 -12.25 -21.68 6.84
C GLY A 575 -13.17 -22.52 5.95
N ARG A 576 -14.47 -22.58 6.31
CA ARG A 576 -15.51 -23.30 5.55
C ARG A 576 -16.10 -22.47 4.40
N CYS A 577 -15.84 -21.18 4.41
CA CYS A 577 -16.23 -20.21 3.40
C CYS A 577 -15.10 -19.21 3.32
N LEU A 578 -14.55 -19.03 2.11
CA LEU A 578 -13.57 -17.99 1.84
C LEU A 578 -14.21 -16.97 0.91
N ARG A 579 -13.95 -15.71 1.20
CA ARG A 579 -14.27 -14.59 0.31
C ARG A 579 -12.98 -13.93 -0.11
N MET A 580 -12.88 -13.61 -1.40
CA MET A 580 -11.87 -12.73 -1.95
C MET A 580 -12.55 -11.42 -2.34
N ILE A 581 -11.96 -10.29 -1.94
CA ILE A 581 -12.38 -8.97 -2.38
C ILE A 581 -11.14 -8.24 -2.92
N TRP A 582 -11.28 -7.54 -4.05
CA TRP A 582 -10.20 -6.81 -4.69
C TRP A 582 -10.69 -5.52 -5.34
N TYR A 583 -9.77 -4.59 -5.56
CA TYR A 583 -10.05 -3.49 -6.48
C TYR A 583 -9.81 -3.93 -7.91
N ASP A 584 -10.85 -3.82 -8.72
CA ASP A 584 -10.80 -4.00 -10.15
C ASP A 584 -10.47 -2.70 -10.90
N ASN A 585 -10.07 -2.88 -12.14
CA ASN A 585 -9.84 -1.82 -13.09
C ASN A 585 -11.19 -1.23 -13.50
N ALA A 586 -11.24 0.10 -13.63
CA ALA A 586 -12.43 0.82 -14.08
C ALA A 586 -12.62 0.71 -15.59
#